data_AF-A0A2V9A5V0-F1
#
_entry.id   AF-A0A2V9A5V0-F1
#
_cell.length_a   1.000
_cell.length_b   1.000
_cell.length_c   1.000
_cell.angle_alpha   90.00
_cell.angle_beta   90.00
_cell.angle_gamma   90.00
#
_symmetry.space_group_name_H-M   'P 1'
#
loop_
_entity.id
_entity.type
_entity.pdbx_description
1 polymer ?
#
loop_
_entity_poly.entity_id
_entity_poly.type
_entity_poly.pdbx_seq_one_letter_code
_entity_poly.pdbx_strand_id
1 'polypeptide(L)'
;MSLIQRVTGSKIFRILTIGLLGGLPIVTVLGGFILLSYYSMFMPRSPQPEIGRIYRMRGPQYGNWVYVNEKELGRWNFIENDMGPVSVACAVILLVVGKRAGWFTKSRR
;
A
#
# COMPACT_ATOMS: atom_id res chain seq x y z
N MET A 1 5.70 16.56 33.24
CA MET A 1 5.02 16.10 32.00
C MET A 1 5.69 16.82 30.84
N SER A 2 6.36 16.13 29.93
CA SER A 2 7.24 16.77 28.94
C SER A 2 6.44 17.46 27.84
N LEU A 3 7.00 18.51 27.23
CA LEU A 3 6.37 19.27 26.13
C LEU A 3 5.94 18.35 24.98
N ILE A 4 6.72 17.30 24.74
CA ILE A 4 6.47 16.25 23.74
C ILE A 4 5.14 15.54 24.02
N GLN A 5 4.85 15.14 25.27
CA GLN A 5 3.58 14.48 25.61
C GLN A 5 2.35 15.36 25.37
N ARG A 6 2.46 16.69 25.53
CA ARG A 6 1.37 17.63 25.23
C ARG A 6 1.12 17.75 23.72
N VAL A 7 2.17 17.79 22.92
CA VAL A 7 2.06 17.91 21.45
C VAL A 7 1.49 16.62 20.84
N THR A 8 1.98 15.45 21.28
CA THR A 8 1.51 14.13 20.78
C THR A 8 0.05 13.84 21.16
N GLY A 9 -0.44 14.43 22.26
CA GLY A 9 -1.84 14.32 22.70
C GLY A 9 -2.81 15.26 22.00
N SER A 10 -2.33 16.19 21.16
CA SER A 10 -3.19 17.16 20.49
C SER A 10 -4.01 16.51 19.36
N LYS A 11 -5.27 16.91 19.20
CA LYS A 11 -6.16 16.42 18.13
C LYS A 11 -5.57 16.70 16.73
N ILE A 12 -4.92 17.85 16.58
CA ILE A 12 -4.30 18.29 15.33
C ILE A 12 -3.13 17.37 14.96
N PHE A 13 -2.22 17.08 15.91
CA PHE A 13 -1.11 16.16 15.67
C PHE A 13 -1.60 14.76 15.29
N ARG A 14 -2.65 14.27 15.94
CA ARG A 14 -3.27 12.98 15.60
C ARG A 14 -3.83 12.96 14.17
N ILE A 15 -4.56 14.00 13.77
CA ILE A 15 -5.12 14.11 12.40
C ILE A 15 -3.99 14.16 11.38
N LEU A 16 -2.97 14.99 11.60
CA LEU A 16 -1.83 15.10 10.68
C LEU A 16 -1.07 13.78 10.56
N THR A 17 -0.81 13.10 11.68
CA THR A 17 -0.09 11.82 11.68
C THR A 17 -0.89 10.71 10.98
N ILE A 18 -2.20 10.62 11.24
CA ILE A 18 -3.08 9.66 10.55
C ILE A 18 -3.19 10.00 9.06
N GLY A 19 -3.29 11.27 8.68
CA GLY A 19 -3.36 11.70 7.29
C GLY A 19 -2.08 11.35 6.52
N LEU A 20 -0.91 11.72 7.07
CA LEU A 20 0.39 11.48 6.45
C LEU A 20 0.75 9.99 6.39
N LEU A 21 0.66 9.28 7.52
CA LEU A 21 1.13 7.89 7.61
C LEU A 21 0.05 6.88 7.23
N GLY A 22 -1.23 7.24 7.32
CA GLY A 22 -2.35 6.39 6.94
C GLY A 22 -2.74 6.52 5.47
N GLY A 23 -2.49 7.66 4.83
CA GLY A 23 -2.81 7.87 3.42
C GLY A 23 -2.02 6.95 2.49
N LEU A 24 -0.73 6.78 2.73
CA LEU A 24 0.16 6.00 1.86
C LEU A 24 -0.22 4.50 1.82
N PRO A 25 -0.52 3.83 2.95
CA PRO A 25 -1.07 2.48 2.94
C PRO A 25 -2.41 2.34 2.22
N ILE A 26 -3.33 3.28 2.42
CA ILE A 26 -4.64 3.25 1.77
C ILE A 26 -4.48 3.35 0.24
N VAL A 27 -3.64 4.27 -0.23
CA VAL A 27 -3.37 4.43 -1.67
C VAL A 27 -2.69 3.19 -2.25
N THR A 28 -1.74 2.61 -1.52
CA THR A 28 -1.02 1.40 -1.97
C THR A 28 -1.98 0.22 -2.12
N VAL A 29 -2.85 -0.01 -1.13
CA VAL A 29 -3.85 -1.09 -1.17
C VAL A 29 -4.88 -0.85 -2.28
N LEU A 30 -5.43 0.36 -2.39
CA LEU A 30 -6.39 0.70 -3.45
C LEU A 30 -5.77 0.58 -4.85
N GLY A 31 -4.54 1.07 -5.03
CA GLY A 31 -3.79 0.92 -6.28
C GLY A 31 -3.56 -0.54 -6.63
N GLY A 32 -3.21 -1.36 -5.65
CA GLY A 32 -3.09 -2.81 -5.81
C GLY A 32 -4.40 -3.46 -6.27
N PHE A 33 -5.54 -3.11 -5.66
CA PHE A 33 -6.86 -3.63 -6.05
C PHE A 33 -7.29 -3.20 -7.47
N ILE A 34 -7.02 -1.94 -7.84
CA ILE A 34 -7.36 -1.43 -9.17
C ILE A 34 -6.53 -2.15 -10.23
N LEU A 35 -5.21 -2.29 -10.02
CA LEU A 35 -4.34 -3.02 -10.93
C LEU A 35 -4.73 -4.49 -11.00
N LEU A 36 -5.00 -5.13 -9.86
CA LEU A 36 -5.50 -6.50 -9.79
C LEU A 36 -6.74 -6.69 -10.67
N SER A 37 -7.71 -5.79 -10.55
CA SER A 37 -8.96 -5.84 -11.32
C SER A 37 -8.69 -5.63 -12.82
N TYR A 38 -7.87 -4.63 -13.16
CA TYR A 38 -7.51 -4.33 -14.54
C TYR A 38 -6.77 -5.50 -15.22
N TYR A 39 -5.74 -6.04 -14.57
CA TYR A 39 -4.97 -7.17 -15.09
C TYR A 39 -5.80 -8.46 -15.19
N SER A 40 -6.77 -8.67 -14.30
CA SER A 40 -7.66 -9.84 -14.38
C SER A 40 -8.60 -9.81 -15.58
N MET A 41 -9.05 -8.62 -15.97
CA MET A 41 -10.11 -8.46 -16.97
C MET A 41 -9.57 -8.25 -18.39
N PHE A 42 -8.40 -7.62 -18.54
CA PHE A 42 -7.93 -7.12 -19.83
C PHE A 42 -6.64 -7.75 -20.35
N MET A 43 -6.00 -8.66 -19.59
CA MET A 43 -4.70 -9.20 -20.02
C MET A 43 -4.73 -10.57 -20.67
N PRO A 44 -3.92 -10.74 -21.74
CA PRO A 44 -3.79 -12.02 -22.40
C PRO A 44 -3.05 -13.01 -21.51
N ARG A 45 -3.55 -14.24 -21.51
CA ARG A 45 -2.91 -15.38 -20.82
C ARG A 45 -1.80 -16.02 -21.65
N SER A 46 -1.69 -15.65 -22.93
CA SER A 46 -0.66 -16.09 -23.85
C SER A 46 0.31 -14.96 -24.19
N PRO A 47 1.57 -15.25 -24.56
CA PRO A 47 2.48 -14.23 -25.07
C PRO A 47 1.90 -13.59 -26.34
N GLN A 48 2.06 -12.27 -26.47
CA GLN A 48 1.71 -11.54 -27.68
C GLN A 48 2.92 -10.69 -28.10
N PRO A 49 3.89 -11.28 -28.83
CA PRO A 49 5.14 -10.61 -29.21
C PRO A 49 4.91 -9.37 -30.06
N GLU A 50 3.90 -9.41 -30.94
CA GLU A 50 3.55 -8.32 -31.86
C GLU A 50 3.22 -7.00 -31.14
N ILE A 51 2.73 -7.08 -29.90
CA ILE A 51 2.41 -5.92 -29.06
C ILE A 51 3.36 -5.77 -27.85
N GLY A 52 4.49 -6.50 -27.86
CA GLY A 52 5.53 -6.40 -26.83
C GLY A 52 5.18 -7.00 -25.47
N ARG A 53 4.16 -7.87 -25.39
CA ARG A 53 3.75 -8.56 -24.15
C ARG A 53 4.37 -9.95 -24.07
N ILE A 54 5.61 -9.99 -23.58
CA ILE A 54 6.41 -11.23 -23.48
C ILE A 54 6.88 -11.53 -22.05
N TYR A 55 6.78 -10.57 -21.14
CA TYR A 55 7.23 -10.75 -19.76
C TYR A 55 6.16 -11.44 -18.94
N ARG A 56 6.55 -12.48 -18.20
CA ARG A 56 5.65 -13.18 -17.29
C ARG A 56 5.59 -12.46 -15.97
N MET A 57 4.37 -12.19 -15.53
CA MET A 57 4.08 -11.69 -14.20
C MET A 57 3.11 -12.66 -13.54
N ARG A 58 3.30 -12.91 -12.24
CA ARG A 58 2.33 -13.68 -11.48
C ARG A 58 1.07 -12.82 -11.40
N GLY A 59 0.05 -13.26 -12.11
CA GLY A 59 -1.23 -12.61 -12.15
C GLY A 59 -1.78 -12.48 -10.73
N PRO A 60 -2.31 -11.31 -10.37
CA PRO A 60 -2.66 -11.02 -8.99
C PRO A 60 -3.91 -11.79 -8.50
N GLN A 61 -4.64 -12.49 -9.38
CA GLN A 61 -5.64 -13.50 -9.01
C GLN A 61 -5.04 -14.92 -9.01
N TYR A 62 -4.85 -15.47 -7.81
CA TYR A 62 -4.65 -16.90 -7.57
C TYR A 62 -3.54 -17.59 -8.39
N GLY A 63 -2.42 -16.90 -8.63
CA GLY A 63 -1.21 -17.53 -9.15
C GLY A 63 -1.21 -17.87 -10.65
N ASN A 64 -2.20 -17.40 -11.41
CA ASN A 64 -2.19 -17.54 -12.86
C ASN A 64 -1.15 -16.60 -13.48
N TRP A 65 -0.32 -17.08 -14.41
CA TRP A 65 0.65 -16.23 -15.09
C TRP A 65 -0.02 -15.42 -16.21
N VAL A 66 0.27 -14.12 -16.25
CA VAL A 66 -0.15 -13.21 -17.33
C VAL A 66 1.07 -12.63 -18.03
N TYR A 67 0.90 -12.26 -19.30
CA TYR A 67 1.96 -11.65 -20.09
C TYR A 67 1.77 -10.13 -20.20
N VAL A 68 2.79 -9.40 -19.77
CA VAL A 68 2.80 -7.94 -19.69
C VAL A 68 3.96 -7.40 -20.52
N ASN A 69 3.91 -6.10 -20.84
CA ASN A 69 5.07 -5.39 -21.39
C ASN A 69 6.00 -4.91 -20.25
N GLU A 70 7.18 -4.42 -20.62
CA GLU A 70 8.20 -3.97 -19.66
C GLU A 70 7.72 -2.82 -18.75
N LYS A 71 6.94 -1.88 -19.31
CA LYS A 71 6.41 -0.73 -18.55
C LYS A 71 5.37 -1.17 -17.51
N GLU A 72 4.50 -2.10 -17.88
CA GLU A 72 3.50 -2.71 -17.01
C GLU A 72 4.17 -3.52 -15.89
N LEU A 73 5.22 -4.29 -16.22
CA LEU A 73 6.03 -5.00 -15.24
C LEU A 73 6.71 -4.05 -14.25
N GLY A 74 7.28 -2.94 -14.74
CA GLY A 74 7.91 -1.92 -13.90
C GLY A 74 6.93 -1.28 -12.92
N ARG A 75 5.71 -0.98 -13.36
CA ARG A 75 4.65 -0.46 -12.48
C ARG A 75 4.26 -1.44 -11.38
N TRP A 76 4.15 -2.72 -11.74
CA TRP A 76 3.85 -3.77 -10.76
C TRP A 76 4.97 -3.90 -9.72
N ASN A 77 6.22 -3.98 -10.18
CA ASN A 77 7.38 -4.08 -9.31
C ASN A 77 7.50 -2.87 -8.37
N PHE A 78 7.23 -1.66 -8.87
CA PHE A 78 7.23 -0.46 -8.04
C PHE A 78 6.20 -0.55 -6.90
N ILE A 79 5.00 -1.07 -7.18
CA ILE A 79 3.96 -1.16 -6.15
C ILE A 79 4.25 -2.29 -5.15
N GLU A 80 4.67 -3.46 -5.64
CA GLU A 80 4.91 -4.62 -4.79
C GLU A 80 6.21 -4.50 -3.99
N ASN A 81 7.32 -4.12 -4.64
CA ASN A 81 8.65 -4.16 -4.03
C ASN A 81 9.11 -2.82 -3.46
N ASP A 82 8.67 -1.67 -4.01
CA ASP A 82 9.07 -0.36 -3.48
C ASP A 82 8.02 0.23 -2.54
N MET A 83 6.77 0.37 -3.00
CA MET A 83 5.69 0.97 -2.20
C MET A 83 5.18 0.03 -1.11
N GLY A 84 5.11 -1.28 -1.36
CA GLY A 84 4.62 -2.28 -0.41
C GLY A 84 5.35 -2.21 0.94
N PRO A 85 6.69 -2.35 0.98
CA PRO A 85 7.45 -2.26 2.22
C PRO A 85 7.33 -0.90 2.91
N VAL A 86 7.33 0.20 2.15
CA VAL A 86 7.17 1.56 2.69
C VAL A 86 5.78 1.72 3.32
N SER A 87 4.73 1.22 2.66
CA SER A 87 3.38 1.19 3.18
C SER A 87 3.29 0.41 4.49
N VAL A 88 3.91 -0.77 4.56
CA VAL A 88 3.93 -1.57 5.80
C VAL A 88 4.67 -0.83 6.90
N ALA A 89 5.82 -0.22 6.59
CA ALA A 89 6.57 0.58 7.54
C ALA A 89 5.75 1.76 8.08
N CYS A 90 5.05 2.50 7.22
CA CYS A 90 4.16 3.59 7.63
C CYS A 90 3.03 3.10 8.56
N ALA A 91 2.40 1.97 8.24
CA ALA A 91 1.35 1.38 9.07
C ALA A 91 1.88 0.96 10.45
N VAL A 92 3.06 0.33 10.50
CA VAL A 92 3.71 -0.07 11.75
C VAL A 92 4.07 1.15 12.60
N ILE A 93 4.66 2.20 12.00
CA ILE A 93 4.98 3.45 12.70
C ILE A 93 3.71 4.07 13.27
N LEU A 94 2.62 4.13 12.49
CA LEU A 94 1.35 4.69 12.95
C LEU A 94 0.79 3.90 14.15
N LEU A 95 0.89 2.57 14.14
CA LEU A 95 0.47 1.72 15.27
C LEU A 95 1.33 1.96 16.51
N VAL A 96 2.66 2.03 16.36
CA VAL A 96 3.59 2.26 17.48
C VAL A 96 3.36 3.64 18.09
N VAL A 97 3.26 4.68 17.26
CA VAL A 97 2.99 6.06 17.70
C VAL A 97 1.62 6.13 18.37
N GLY A 98 0.59 5.55 17.75
CA GLY A 98 -0.75 5.54 18.31
C GLY A 98 -0.85 4.80 19.65
N LYS A 99 -0.13 3.68 19.81
CA LYS A 99 -0.03 2.95 21.08
C LYS A 99 0.66 3.78 22.15
N ARG A 100 1.81 4.40 21.84
CA ARG A 100 2.55 5.26 22.78
C ARG A 100 1.77 6.51 23.18
N ALA A 101 0.97 7.05 22.27
CA ALA A 101 0.12 8.21 22.50
C ALA A 101 -1.20 7.87 23.21
N GLY A 102 -1.46 6.60 23.54
CA GLY A 102 -2.68 6.18 24.23
C GLY A 102 -3.96 6.27 23.37
N TRP A 103 -3.84 6.26 22.03
CA TRP A 103 -5.01 6.37 21.15
C TRP A 103 -5.95 5.16 21.21
N PHE A 104 -5.46 4.00 21.66
CA PHE A 104 -6.19 2.73 21.68
C PHE A 104 -6.69 2.29 23.06
N THR A 105 -6.35 3.04 24.13
CA THR A 105 -6.88 2.73 25.47
C THR A 105 -8.35 3.14 25.53
N LYS A 106 -9.25 2.14 25.59
CA LYS A 106 -10.67 2.34 25.86
C LYS A 106 -10.82 3.10 27.17
N SER A 107 -11.55 4.21 27.13
CA SER A 107 -12.24 4.74 28.31
C SER A 107 -13.13 3.62 28.85
N ARG A 108 -12.71 2.93 29.92
CA ARG A 108 -13.63 2.12 30.73
C ARG A 108 -14.67 3.09 31.33
N ARG A 109 -15.85 3.13 30.73
CA ARG A 109 -17.10 3.46 31.42
C ARG A 109 -17.90 2.19 31.48
#